data_AF-A0A1F1FJD0-F1
#
_entry.id   AF-A0A1F1FJD0-F1
#
_cell.length_a   1.000
_cell.length_b   1.000
_cell.length_c   1.000
_cell.angle_alpha   90.00
_cell.angle_beta   90.00
_cell.angle_gamma   90.00
#
_symmetry.space_group_name_H-M   'P 1'
#
loop_
_entity.id
_entity.type
_entity.pdbx_description
1 polymer ?
#
loop_
_entity_poly.entity_id
_entity_poly.type
_entity_poly.pdbx_seq_one_letter_code
_entity_poly.pdbx_strand_id
1 'polypeptide(L)'
;MDPRTRIEAFLADYAAAHAEVKPLFDKWKEEDPFPTWFAKTAALRATHQLERSLKGDIAGFSEPAAFSPEAVTIERIDVYGTSAMARLARSRRAMGDPIIEMMLVRVGGDWRIDTIDDYREEPGSPLVDKDVLEAWKAAADKTSPMEAQHKEDMPDPAAVFSASWACEALSEEFIEEGMEWQEGDGDWDDPEVFAPLLAKAIEQARRNAEVGPVKIQEIGQFPHGSYLAVGDPFGSMCLCALRIEPGVARAQALLTTLGGERSVAALRVILADREPVQWKHAIIMNRRVYSTDVHPWHELDTRSGNGAIADADAYFGMTHRQYSRVWRQMQRAFLMDPGSGPIGASTSAGRHPGAAQAYWGLDEDGRPVQLVLDHQEFWAPADPPEATTGA
;
A
#
# COMPACT_ATOMS: atom_id res chain seq x y z
N MET A 1 22.33 15.25 -28.98
CA MET A 1 21.96 13.83 -28.86
C MET A 1 20.48 13.71 -29.18
N ASP A 2 20.03 12.64 -29.84
CA ASP A 2 18.60 12.35 -30.00
C ASP A 2 18.12 11.39 -28.88
N PRO A 3 16.82 11.13 -28.71
CA PRO A 3 16.33 10.26 -27.64
C PRO A 3 16.89 8.84 -27.70
N ARG A 4 17.07 8.28 -28.90
CA ARG A 4 17.62 6.94 -29.10
C ARG A 4 19.04 6.84 -28.57
N THR A 5 19.89 7.76 -29.00
CA THR A 5 21.29 7.83 -28.61
C THR A 5 21.42 8.01 -27.09
N ARG A 6 20.50 8.77 -26.46
CA ARG A 6 20.46 8.91 -24.99
C ARG A 6 20.17 7.58 -24.30
N ILE A 7 19.19 6.83 -24.77
CA ILE A 7 18.83 5.53 -24.20
C ILE A 7 19.98 4.53 -24.40
N GLU A 8 20.54 4.46 -25.62
CA GLU A 8 21.66 3.55 -25.93
C GLU A 8 22.90 3.87 -25.06
N ALA A 9 23.20 5.15 -24.84
CA ALA A 9 24.27 5.58 -23.93
C ALA A 9 23.98 5.16 -22.47
N PHE A 10 22.74 5.34 -21.99
CA PHE A 10 22.34 4.90 -20.66
C PHE A 10 22.51 3.38 -20.47
N LEU A 11 22.06 2.57 -21.45
CA LEU A 11 22.20 1.10 -21.40
C LEU A 11 23.67 0.67 -21.40
N ALA A 12 24.52 1.30 -22.20
CA ALA A 12 25.94 1.01 -22.24
C ALA A 12 26.65 1.39 -20.93
N ASP A 13 26.39 2.60 -20.42
CA ASP A 13 27.01 3.10 -19.19
C ASP A 13 26.56 2.29 -17.96
N TYR A 14 25.28 1.88 -17.90
CA TYR A 14 24.79 1.00 -16.85
C TYR A 14 25.49 -0.37 -16.90
N ALA A 15 25.59 -0.97 -18.08
CA ALA A 15 26.27 -2.26 -18.25
C ALA A 15 27.76 -2.19 -17.86
N ALA A 16 28.45 -1.10 -18.19
CA ALA A 16 29.84 -0.87 -17.79
C ALA A 16 29.97 -0.73 -16.26
N ALA A 17 29.11 0.09 -15.63
CA ALA A 17 29.10 0.24 -14.18
C ALA A 17 28.79 -1.08 -13.46
N HIS A 18 27.84 -1.87 -13.99
CA HIS A 18 27.51 -3.18 -13.46
C HIS A 18 28.70 -4.14 -13.53
N ALA A 19 29.37 -4.21 -14.68
CA ALA A 19 30.54 -5.07 -14.89
C ALA A 19 31.72 -4.73 -13.97
N GLU A 20 31.92 -3.44 -13.65
CA GLU A 20 32.94 -2.99 -12.70
C GLU A 20 32.66 -3.44 -11.26
N VAL A 21 31.38 -3.45 -10.85
CA VAL A 21 30.97 -3.77 -9.47
C VAL A 21 30.73 -5.27 -9.27
N LYS A 22 30.36 -6.00 -10.32
CA LYS A 22 30.06 -7.44 -10.27
C LYS A 22 31.09 -8.28 -9.51
N PRO A 23 32.42 -8.13 -9.69
CA PRO A 23 33.40 -8.92 -8.96
C PRO A 23 33.39 -8.70 -7.44
N LEU A 24 32.85 -7.56 -6.96
CA LEU A 24 32.71 -7.28 -5.53
C LEU A 24 31.58 -8.12 -4.92
N PHE A 25 30.52 -8.43 -5.69
CA PHE A 25 29.45 -9.31 -5.24
C PHE A 25 29.90 -10.77 -5.08
N ASP A 26 30.96 -11.20 -5.77
CA ASP A 26 31.58 -12.52 -5.52
C ASP A 26 32.23 -12.60 -4.12
N LYS A 27 32.54 -11.44 -3.51
CA LYS A 27 33.18 -11.30 -2.20
C LYS A 27 32.31 -10.59 -1.17
N TRP A 28 30.99 -10.54 -1.37
CA TRP A 28 30.05 -9.79 -0.52
C TRP A 28 30.06 -10.16 0.98
N LYS A 29 30.64 -11.32 1.33
CA LYS A 29 30.85 -11.75 2.72
C LYS A 29 32.03 -11.05 3.40
N GLU A 30 32.95 -10.46 2.64
CA GLU A 30 34.12 -9.73 3.14
C GLU A 30 33.83 -8.23 3.29
N GLU A 31 33.15 -7.66 2.30
CA GLU A 31 32.78 -6.24 2.27
C GLU A 31 31.44 -6.09 1.53
N ASP A 32 30.57 -5.23 2.05
CA ASP A 32 29.30 -4.92 1.39
C ASP A 32 29.56 -4.15 0.07
N PRO A 33 29.17 -4.70 -1.10
CA PRO A 33 29.38 -4.04 -2.38
C PRO A 33 28.36 -2.93 -2.69
N PHE A 34 27.23 -2.87 -1.95
CA PHE A 34 26.13 -1.94 -2.24
C PHE A 34 26.51 -0.46 -2.18
N PRO A 35 27.33 0.03 -1.22
CA PRO A 35 27.80 1.41 -1.24
C PRO A 35 28.50 1.81 -2.55
N THR A 36 29.33 0.92 -3.10
CA THR A 36 30.00 1.13 -4.39
C THR A 36 28.99 1.16 -5.54
N TRP A 37 28.03 0.23 -5.53
CA TRP A 37 26.95 0.21 -6.52
C TRP A 37 26.08 1.48 -6.49
N PHE A 38 25.70 1.94 -5.29
CA PHE A 38 24.90 3.15 -5.11
C PHE A 38 25.65 4.40 -5.57
N ALA A 39 26.97 4.49 -5.36
CA ALA A 39 27.77 5.58 -5.91
C ALA A 39 27.78 5.58 -7.45
N LYS A 40 27.88 4.41 -8.09
CA LYS A 40 27.83 4.27 -9.55
C LYS A 40 26.46 4.66 -10.11
N THR A 41 25.38 4.18 -9.51
CA THR A 41 24.01 4.52 -9.95
C THR A 41 23.70 6.01 -9.72
N ALA A 42 24.24 6.65 -8.68
CA ALA A 42 24.15 8.09 -8.50
C ALA A 42 24.83 8.87 -9.65
N ALA A 43 26.01 8.45 -10.10
CA ALA A 43 26.69 9.05 -11.25
C ALA A 43 25.90 8.85 -12.56
N LEU A 44 25.29 7.68 -12.76
CA LEU A 44 24.39 7.42 -13.90
C LEU A 44 23.17 8.33 -13.88
N ARG A 45 22.53 8.52 -12.72
CA ARG A 45 21.40 9.45 -12.55
C ARG A 45 21.80 10.87 -12.94
N ALA A 46 22.92 11.38 -12.43
CA ALA A 46 23.41 12.73 -12.77
C ALA A 46 23.69 12.90 -14.29
N THR A 47 24.14 11.84 -14.95
CA THR A 47 24.50 11.87 -16.37
C THR A 47 23.29 11.75 -17.30
N HIS A 48 22.32 10.90 -16.96
CA HIS A 48 21.26 10.47 -17.87
C HIS A 48 19.86 10.93 -17.47
N GLN A 49 19.58 11.06 -16.18
CA GLN A 49 18.26 11.40 -15.67
C GLN A 49 18.14 12.90 -15.37
N LEU A 50 16.89 13.36 -15.19
CA LEU A 50 16.62 14.66 -14.59
C LEU A 50 16.80 14.61 -13.07
N GLU A 51 17.29 15.70 -12.48
CA GLU A 51 17.52 15.82 -11.03
C GLU A 51 16.22 15.62 -10.21
N ARG A 52 15.07 16.02 -10.77
CA ARG A 52 13.75 15.81 -10.16
C ARG A 52 13.17 14.39 -10.35
N SER A 53 13.83 13.53 -11.12
CA SER A 53 13.44 12.13 -11.28
C SER A 53 13.73 11.40 -9.97
N LEU A 54 12.75 11.36 -9.09
CA LEU A 54 12.89 10.77 -7.75
C LEU A 54 12.48 9.28 -7.69
N LYS A 55 11.86 8.72 -8.75
CA LYS A 55 11.39 7.33 -8.74
C LYS A 55 11.45 6.68 -10.13
N GLY A 56 12.07 5.50 -10.15
CA GLY A 56 12.55 4.76 -11.34
C GLY A 56 13.84 4.06 -10.92
N ASP A 57 13.72 3.06 -10.04
CA ASP A 57 14.86 2.60 -9.26
C ASP A 57 15.85 1.78 -10.09
N ILE A 58 16.95 2.42 -10.47
CA ILE A 58 18.11 1.75 -11.05
C ILE A 58 19.10 1.25 -9.98
N ALA A 59 18.75 1.34 -8.69
CA ALA A 59 19.62 0.93 -7.58
C ALA A 59 19.62 -0.57 -7.32
N GLY A 60 18.72 -1.34 -7.94
CA GLY A 60 18.77 -2.81 -7.90
C GLY A 60 20.02 -3.35 -8.58
N PHE A 61 20.61 -4.41 -8.04
CA PHE A 61 21.70 -5.16 -8.67
C PHE A 61 21.18 -6.55 -9.07
N SER A 62 21.37 -6.95 -10.32
CA SER A 62 20.86 -8.22 -10.87
C SER A 62 21.87 -8.90 -11.78
N GLU A 63 21.78 -10.22 -11.96
CA GLU A 63 22.54 -10.94 -12.99
C GLU A 63 21.56 -11.67 -13.92
N PRO A 64 21.53 -11.36 -15.24
CA PRO A 64 22.32 -10.32 -15.94
C PRO A 64 21.89 -8.89 -15.53
N ALA A 65 22.72 -7.91 -15.91
CA ALA A 65 22.45 -6.49 -15.67
C ALA A 65 21.06 -6.09 -16.19
N ALA A 66 20.23 -5.50 -15.32
CA ALA A 66 18.85 -5.12 -15.64
C ALA A 66 18.74 -4.16 -16.82
N PHE A 67 19.71 -3.27 -17.01
CA PHE A 67 19.75 -2.35 -18.15
C PHE A 67 21.05 -2.56 -18.91
N SER A 68 21.02 -3.37 -19.97
CA SER A 68 22.15 -3.56 -20.86
C SER A 68 21.68 -3.74 -22.30
N PRO A 69 22.55 -3.50 -23.29
CA PRO A 69 22.22 -3.77 -24.70
C PRO A 69 21.88 -5.24 -24.98
N GLU A 70 22.33 -6.17 -24.12
CA GLU A 70 22.02 -7.60 -24.23
C GLU A 70 20.67 -7.95 -23.56
N ALA A 71 20.32 -7.22 -22.50
CA ALA A 71 19.12 -7.46 -21.71
C ALA A 71 17.89 -6.72 -22.25
N VAL A 72 18.06 -5.62 -22.98
CA VAL A 72 16.98 -4.70 -23.35
C VAL A 72 17.09 -4.27 -24.81
N THR A 73 15.99 -4.34 -25.56
CA THR A 73 15.89 -3.90 -26.96
C THR A 73 14.91 -2.73 -27.09
N ILE A 74 15.32 -1.65 -27.75
CA ILE A 74 14.44 -0.51 -28.06
C ILE A 74 13.50 -0.89 -29.21
N GLU A 75 12.21 -0.99 -28.92
CA GLU A 75 11.19 -1.35 -29.92
C GLU A 75 10.66 -0.12 -30.65
N ARG A 76 10.35 0.95 -29.92
CA ARG A 76 9.71 2.15 -30.47
C ARG A 76 10.16 3.40 -29.71
N ILE A 77 10.26 4.52 -30.42
CA ILE A 77 10.44 5.84 -29.83
C ILE A 77 9.49 6.80 -30.53
N ASP A 78 8.57 7.37 -29.77
CA ASP A 78 7.65 8.40 -30.23
C ASP A 78 8.10 9.75 -29.69
N VAL A 79 8.34 10.72 -30.57
CA VAL A 79 8.83 12.06 -30.20
C VAL A 79 7.69 13.09 -30.31
N TYR A 80 7.46 13.82 -29.23
CA TYR A 80 6.41 14.82 -29.07
C TYR A 80 7.03 16.19 -28.76
N GLY A 81 7.67 16.81 -29.74
CA GLY A 81 8.33 18.11 -29.58
C GLY A 81 9.52 18.03 -28.61
N THR A 82 9.31 18.47 -27.37
CA THR A 82 10.34 18.46 -26.30
C THR A 82 10.21 17.28 -25.34
N SER A 83 9.30 16.35 -25.57
CA SER A 83 9.22 15.07 -24.86
C SER A 83 9.32 13.90 -25.84
N ALA A 84 9.67 12.73 -25.35
CA ALA A 84 9.64 11.49 -26.10
C ALA A 84 9.23 10.34 -25.17
N MET A 85 8.52 9.35 -25.71
CA MET A 85 8.22 8.10 -25.02
C MET A 85 8.90 6.98 -25.79
N ALA A 86 9.75 6.21 -25.11
CA ALA A 86 10.38 5.05 -25.67
C ALA A 86 9.81 3.78 -25.04
N ARG A 87 9.50 2.80 -25.87
CA ARG A 87 9.16 1.45 -25.45
C ARG A 87 10.33 0.53 -25.70
N LEU A 88 10.70 -0.23 -24.68
CA LEU A 88 11.75 -1.23 -24.74
C LEU A 88 11.21 -2.58 -24.28
N ALA A 89 11.72 -3.65 -24.88
CA ALA A 89 11.45 -5.02 -24.47
C ALA A 89 12.63 -5.56 -23.67
N ARG A 90 12.33 -6.14 -22.50
CA ARG A 90 13.29 -6.83 -21.65
C ARG A 90 13.36 -8.30 -22.04
N SER A 91 14.57 -8.82 -22.13
CA SER A 91 14.81 -10.24 -22.38
C SER A 91 14.26 -11.08 -21.22
N ARG A 92 13.72 -12.27 -21.52
CA ARG A 92 13.17 -13.19 -20.50
C ARG A 92 14.18 -13.67 -19.46
N ARG A 93 15.48 -13.47 -19.71
CA ARG A 93 16.58 -13.87 -18.81
C ARG A 93 16.97 -12.76 -17.85
N ALA A 94 16.58 -11.52 -18.11
CA ALA A 94 16.90 -10.38 -17.26
C ALA A 94 15.84 -10.18 -16.18
N MET A 95 16.27 -9.69 -15.02
CA MET A 95 15.39 -9.34 -13.91
C MET A 95 14.53 -8.12 -14.26
N GLY A 96 13.27 -8.14 -13.83
CA GLY A 96 12.28 -7.07 -14.06
C GLY A 96 11.15 -7.53 -14.97
N ASP A 97 10.16 -6.65 -15.16
CA ASP A 97 9.02 -6.95 -16.03
C ASP A 97 9.39 -6.80 -17.53
N PRO A 98 8.68 -7.51 -18.43
CA PRO A 98 9.02 -7.60 -19.86
C PRO A 98 8.95 -6.29 -20.65
N ILE A 99 8.15 -5.32 -20.22
CA ILE A 99 7.91 -4.07 -20.95
C ILE A 99 8.47 -2.91 -20.14
N ILE A 100 9.27 -2.07 -20.79
CA ILE A 100 9.82 -0.86 -20.18
C ILE A 100 9.32 0.34 -20.98
N GLU A 101 8.76 1.36 -20.32
CA GLU A 101 8.56 2.67 -20.91
C GLU A 101 9.54 3.68 -20.28
N MET A 102 10.29 4.39 -21.13
CA MET A 102 11.14 5.49 -20.71
C MET A 102 10.57 6.79 -21.24
N MET A 103 10.23 7.71 -20.33
CA MET A 103 9.87 9.07 -20.72
C MET A 103 11.13 9.93 -20.74
N LEU A 104 11.36 10.63 -21.84
CA LEU A 104 12.47 11.57 -21.99
C LEU A 104 11.93 12.98 -22.21
N VAL A 105 12.68 13.96 -21.72
CA VAL A 105 12.40 15.37 -21.96
C VAL A 105 13.66 16.11 -22.35
N ARG A 106 13.48 17.14 -23.17
CA ARG A 106 14.57 17.97 -23.68
C ARG A 106 14.80 19.15 -22.75
N VAL A 107 15.98 19.23 -22.14
CA VAL A 107 16.40 20.30 -21.24
C VAL A 107 17.76 20.85 -21.69
N GLY A 108 17.88 22.16 -21.85
CA GLY A 108 19.15 22.79 -22.26
C GLY A 108 19.70 22.30 -23.61
N GLY A 109 18.83 21.81 -24.51
CA GLY A 109 19.22 21.25 -25.81
C GLY A 109 19.58 19.76 -25.80
N ASP A 110 19.65 19.14 -24.61
CA ASP A 110 19.97 17.73 -24.38
C ASP A 110 18.73 16.94 -23.94
N TRP A 111 18.69 15.64 -24.22
CA TRP A 111 17.61 14.75 -23.78
C TRP A 111 17.99 14.09 -22.47
N ARG A 112 17.06 14.09 -21.52
CA ARG A 112 17.20 13.45 -20.20
C ARG A 112 16.04 12.51 -19.95
N ILE A 113 16.32 11.40 -19.30
CA ILE A 113 15.32 10.44 -18.85
C ILE A 113 14.60 11.07 -17.64
N ASP A 114 13.28 11.25 -17.77
CA ASP A 114 12.43 11.77 -16.70
C ASP A 114 11.85 10.62 -15.88
N THR A 115 11.43 9.51 -16.51
CA THR A 115 10.94 8.31 -15.82
C THR A 115 11.38 7.03 -16.53
N ILE A 116 11.50 5.96 -15.74
CA ILE A 116 11.64 4.57 -16.21
C ILE A 116 10.58 3.76 -15.48
N ASP A 117 9.65 3.18 -16.23
CA ASP A 117 8.57 2.35 -15.70
C ASP A 117 8.64 0.94 -16.30
N ASP A 118 8.51 -0.08 -15.46
CA ASP A 118 8.46 -1.49 -15.84
C ASP A 118 7.00 -1.99 -15.74
N TYR A 119 6.55 -2.81 -16.69
CA TYR A 119 5.19 -3.33 -16.76
C TYR A 119 5.14 -4.80 -17.14
N ARG A 120 4.38 -5.59 -16.36
CA ARG A 120 4.11 -7.00 -16.63
C ARG A 120 3.18 -7.22 -17.83
N GLU A 121 2.23 -6.31 -17.98
CA GLU A 121 1.17 -6.33 -18.99
C GLU A 121 1.23 -5.05 -19.83
N GLU A 122 0.39 -4.94 -20.86
CA GLU A 122 0.40 -3.78 -21.73
C GLU A 122 0.09 -2.48 -20.95
N PRO A 123 0.93 -1.43 -21.02
CA PRO A 123 0.76 -0.23 -20.19
C PRO A 123 -0.58 0.50 -20.39
N GLY A 124 -1.22 0.29 -21.55
CA GLY A 124 -2.51 0.86 -21.90
C GLY A 124 -3.73 -0.03 -21.62
N SER A 125 -3.54 -1.29 -21.17
CA SER A 125 -4.66 -2.15 -20.76
C SER A 125 -5.11 -1.80 -19.33
N PRO A 126 -6.39 -2.03 -18.99
CA PRO A 126 -6.89 -1.81 -17.63
C PRO A 126 -6.24 -2.80 -16.64
N LEU A 127 -6.26 -2.47 -15.34
CA LEU A 127 -5.81 -3.36 -14.26
C LEU A 127 -6.69 -4.61 -14.15
N VAL A 128 -7.98 -4.47 -14.42
CA VAL A 128 -8.96 -5.56 -14.46
C VAL A 128 -9.83 -5.41 -15.71
N ASP A 129 -10.05 -6.52 -16.41
CA ASP A 129 -10.97 -6.55 -17.54
C ASP A 129 -12.38 -6.15 -17.12
N LYS A 130 -13.03 -5.35 -17.95
CA LYS A 130 -14.38 -4.82 -17.66
C LYS A 130 -15.38 -5.93 -17.35
N ASP A 131 -15.39 -7.00 -18.13
CA ASP A 131 -16.34 -8.10 -17.95
C ASP A 131 -16.10 -8.86 -16.62
N VAL A 132 -14.85 -8.93 -16.18
CA VAL A 132 -14.47 -9.50 -14.87
C VAL A 132 -14.98 -8.61 -13.74
N LEU A 133 -14.77 -7.30 -13.85
CA LEU A 133 -15.26 -6.34 -12.84
C LEU A 133 -16.80 -6.36 -12.73
N GLU A 134 -17.51 -6.42 -13.86
CA GLU A 134 -18.97 -6.52 -13.86
C GLU A 134 -19.45 -7.85 -13.25
N ALA A 135 -18.73 -8.95 -13.47
CA ALA A 135 -19.02 -10.22 -12.81
C ALA A 135 -18.81 -10.14 -11.29
N TRP A 136 -17.76 -9.44 -10.82
CA TRP A 136 -17.54 -9.21 -9.39
C TRP A 136 -18.67 -8.40 -8.75
N LYS A 137 -19.14 -7.33 -9.40
CA LYS A 137 -20.28 -6.54 -8.92
C LYS A 137 -21.57 -7.36 -8.88
N ALA A 138 -21.83 -8.16 -9.92
CA ALA A 138 -23.00 -9.03 -9.97
C ALA A 138 -22.97 -10.15 -8.91
N ALA A 139 -21.77 -10.57 -8.49
CA ALA A 139 -21.59 -11.49 -7.37
C ALA A 139 -21.76 -10.75 -6.02
N ALA A 140 -21.17 -9.57 -5.87
CA ALA A 140 -21.35 -8.70 -4.70
C ALA A 140 -22.84 -8.42 -4.40
N ASP A 141 -23.63 -8.12 -5.42
CA ASP A 141 -25.09 -7.90 -5.30
C ASP A 141 -25.88 -9.10 -4.75
N LYS A 142 -25.30 -10.30 -4.75
CA LYS A 142 -25.91 -11.53 -4.25
C LYS A 142 -25.37 -11.95 -2.87
N THR A 143 -24.38 -11.22 -2.36
CA THR A 143 -23.67 -11.53 -1.12
C THR A 143 -24.25 -10.72 0.03
N SER A 144 -24.29 -11.30 1.23
CA SER A 144 -24.51 -10.49 2.43
C SER A 144 -23.32 -9.55 2.60
N PRO A 145 -23.47 -8.22 2.43
CA PRO A 145 -22.32 -7.33 2.23
C PRO A 145 -21.55 -7.04 3.52
N MET A 146 -22.07 -7.51 4.65
CA MET A 146 -21.61 -7.19 5.98
C MET A 146 -21.86 -8.34 6.96
N GLU A 147 -21.01 -8.42 7.97
CA GLU A 147 -21.13 -9.33 9.11
C GLU A 147 -21.06 -8.57 10.44
N ALA A 148 -21.58 -9.17 11.50
CA ALA A 148 -21.50 -8.55 12.83
C ALA A 148 -20.04 -8.50 13.30
N GLN A 149 -19.68 -7.46 14.07
CA GLN A 149 -18.41 -7.46 14.79
C GLN A 149 -18.40 -8.58 15.85
N HIS A 150 -17.25 -9.21 15.97
CA HIS A 150 -16.88 -10.11 17.04
C HIS A 150 -16.35 -9.29 18.23
N LYS A 151 -16.30 -9.89 19.43
CA LYS A 151 -15.87 -9.16 20.64
C LYS A 151 -14.37 -8.89 20.64
N GLU A 152 -13.65 -9.63 19.81
CA GLU A 152 -12.21 -9.62 19.64
C GLU A 152 -11.74 -8.51 18.68
N ASP A 153 -12.66 -7.93 17.89
CA ASP A 153 -12.41 -6.91 16.86
C ASP A 153 -12.21 -5.48 17.41
N MET A 154 -11.69 -5.38 18.63
CA MET A 154 -11.49 -4.10 19.31
C MET A 154 -10.28 -3.36 18.74
N PRO A 155 -10.32 -2.01 18.67
CA PRO A 155 -11.35 -1.10 19.19
C PRO A 155 -12.51 -0.84 18.21
N ASP A 156 -13.62 -0.34 18.77
CA ASP A 156 -14.67 0.33 17.98
C ASP A 156 -14.02 1.45 17.12
N PRO A 157 -14.14 1.40 15.78
CA PRO A 157 -13.56 2.40 14.90
C PRO A 157 -13.96 3.84 15.26
N ALA A 158 -15.19 4.09 15.73
CA ALA A 158 -15.63 5.43 16.13
C ALA A 158 -14.87 5.96 17.35
N ALA A 159 -14.54 5.07 18.29
CA ALA A 159 -13.87 5.45 19.53
C ALA A 159 -12.46 5.97 19.26
N VAL A 160 -11.76 5.40 18.28
CA VAL A 160 -10.39 5.80 17.95
C VAL A 160 -10.34 7.15 17.21
N PHE A 161 -11.28 7.38 16.28
CA PHE A 161 -11.34 8.65 15.55
C PHE A 161 -11.91 9.82 16.37
N SER A 162 -12.38 9.59 17.59
CA SER A 162 -12.81 10.64 18.53
C SER A 162 -11.79 10.89 19.66
N ALA A 163 -10.83 9.99 19.85
CA ALA A 163 -9.81 10.09 20.88
C ALA A 163 -8.67 11.05 20.50
N SER A 164 -7.99 11.58 21.51
CA SER A 164 -6.71 12.30 21.34
C SER A 164 -5.49 11.44 21.71
N TRP A 165 -5.72 10.31 22.37
CA TRP A 165 -4.72 9.33 22.80
C TRP A 165 -5.28 7.92 22.64
N ALA A 166 -4.42 6.95 22.34
CA ALA A 166 -4.80 5.55 22.19
C ALA A 166 -3.71 4.62 22.76
N CYS A 167 -4.14 3.44 23.21
CA CYS A 167 -3.26 2.34 23.57
C CYS A 167 -2.88 1.55 22.33
N GLU A 168 -1.60 1.20 22.22
CA GLU A 168 -1.08 0.28 21.19
C GLU A 168 -1.86 -1.05 21.18
N ALA A 169 -2.08 -1.60 19.99
CA ALA A 169 -2.62 -2.94 19.84
C ALA A 169 -1.64 -3.99 20.40
N LEU A 170 -2.20 -5.10 20.88
CA LEU A 170 -1.38 -6.21 21.36
C LEU A 170 -0.85 -6.99 20.15
N SER A 171 0.47 -7.14 20.01
CA SER A 171 1.02 -8.08 19.03
C SER A 171 0.82 -9.52 19.51
N GLU A 172 0.56 -10.45 18.58
CA GLU A 172 0.51 -11.88 18.89
C GLU A 172 1.81 -12.35 19.55
N GLU A 173 2.96 -11.85 19.09
CA GLU A 173 4.29 -12.11 19.67
C GLU A 173 4.36 -11.72 21.15
N PHE A 174 3.79 -10.57 21.55
CA PHE A 174 3.79 -10.14 22.96
C PHE A 174 2.85 -11.01 23.83
N ILE A 175 1.75 -11.50 23.25
CA ILE A 175 0.84 -12.43 23.93
C ILE A 175 1.51 -13.79 24.11
N GLU A 176 2.17 -14.31 23.07
CA GLU A 176 2.93 -15.57 23.10
C GLU A 176 4.10 -15.50 24.08
N GLU A 177 4.92 -14.44 24.04
CA GLU A 177 5.98 -14.21 25.01
C GLU A 177 5.43 -14.13 26.45
N GLY A 178 4.30 -13.44 26.65
CA GLY A 178 3.63 -13.35 27.95
C GLY A 178 3.09 -14.69 28.48
N MET A 179 2.87 -15.67 27.59
CA MET A 179 2.48 -17.04 27.91
C MET A 179 3.70 -17.94 28.18
N GLU A 180 4.82 -17.73 27.49
CA GLU A 180 6.05 -18.53 27.59
C GLU A 180 6.70 -18.48 28.98
N TRP A 181 6.43 -17.43 29.78
CA TRP A 181 6.95 -17.26 31.15
C TRP A 181 6.13 -17.93 32.27
N GLN A 182 4.98 -18.52 31.99
CA GLN A 182 4.21 -19.22 33.02
C GLN A 182 4.69 -20.68 33.14
N GLU A 183 5.64 -20.92 34.05
CA GLU A 183 6.02 -22.27 34.49
C GLU A 183 4.78 -23.06 34.94
N GLY A 184 4.38 -24.04 34.14
CA GLY A 184 3.36 -25.02 34.48
C GLY A 184 3.28 -26.11 33.43
N ASP A 185 3.40 -27.38 33.85
CA ASP A 185 3.23 -28.60 33.05
C ASP A 185 1.77 -28.80 32.58
N GLY A 186 1.14 -27.76 32.03
CA GLY A 186 -0.19 -27.83 31.43
C GLY A 186 -0.12 -28.29 29.98
N ASP A 187 -1.09 -29.11 29.57
CA ASP A 187 -1.28 -29.43 28.16
C ASP A 187 -1.78 -28.17 27.44
N TRP A 188 -0.90 -27.50 26.68
CA TRP A 188 -1.21 -26.26 25.96
C TRP A 188 -2.28 -26.46 24.88
N ASP A 189 -2.58 -27.72 24.54
CA ASP A 189 -3.67 -28.11 23.64
C ASP A 189 -5.03 -28.23 24.36
N ASP A 190 -5.10 -28.10 25.70
CA ASP A 190 -6.35 -28.09 26.47
C ASP A 190 -7.00 -26.69 26.49
N PRO A 191 -8.16 -26.48 25.85
CA PRO A 191 -8.84 -25.19 25.81
C PRO A 191 -9.22 -24.64 27.19
N GLU A 192 -9.47 -25.51 28.17
CA GLU A 192 -9.84 -25.12 29.53
C GLU A 192 -8.65 -24.57 30.32
N VAL A 193 -7.43 -24.93 29.94
CA VAL A 193 -6.17 -24.41 30.50
C VAL A 193 -5.68 -23.18 29.71
N PHE A 194 -5.80 -23.22 28.38
CA PHE A 194 -5.35 -22.16 27.48
C PHE A 194 -6.15 -20.86 27.65
N ALA A 195 -7.48 -20.93 27.72
CA ALA A 195 -8.33 -19.72 27.75
C ALA A 195 -8.10 -18.81 28.97
N PRO A 196 -7.97 -19.32 30.21
CA PRO A 196 -7.61 -18.49 31.37
C PRO A 196 -6.21 -17.87 31.29
N LEU A 197 -5.24 -18.62 30.74
CA LEU A 197 -3.86 -18.13 30.55
C LEU A 197 -3.81 -17.00 29.52
N LEU A 198 -4.48 -17.18 28.38
CA LEU A 198 -4.64 -16.16 27.36
C LEU A 198 -5.32 -14.90 27.91
N ALA A 199 -6.40 -15.05 28.67
CA ALA A 199 -7.09 -13.92 29.28
C ALA A 199 -6.18 -13.12 30.23
N LYS A 200 -5.35 -13.80 31.03
CA LYS A 200 -4.39 -13.17 31.93
C LYS A 200 -3.24 -12.51 31.17
N ALA A 201 -2.72 -13.13 30.11
CA ALA A 201 -1.70 -12.56 29.25
C ALA A 201 -2.20 -11.27 28.56
N ILE A 202 -3.42 -11.30 28.01
CA ILE A 202 -4.07 -10.12 27.44
C ILE A 202 -4.25 -9.02 28.49
N GLU A 203 -4.68 -9.34 29.71
CA GLU A 203 -4.82 -8.35 30.78
C GLU A 203 -3.48 -7.72 31.17
N GLN A 204 -2.43 -8.52 31.31
CA GLN A 204 -1.09 -8.04 31.62
C GLN A 204 -0.53 -7.16 30.48
N ALA A 205 -0.75 -7.57 29.24
CA ALA A 205 -0.34 -6.82 28.07
C ALA A 205 -1.06 -5.46 27.98
N ARG A 206 -2.38 -5.41 28.23
CA ARG A 206 -3.12 -4.15 28.30
C ARG A 206 -2.60 -3.19 29.36
N ARG A 207 -2.11 -3.68 30.51
CA ARG A 207 -1.54 -2.84 31.56
C ARG A 207 -0.19 -2.22 31.17
N ASN A 208 0.54 -2.87 30.27
CA ASN A 208 1.87 -2.45 29.85
C ASN A 208 1.89 -1.81 28.45
N ALA A 209 0.75 -1.78 27.76
CA ALA A 209 0.63 -1.22 26.41
C ALA A 209 1.06 0.24 26.38
N GLU A 210 1.83 0.62 25.34
CA GLU A 210 2.25 2.00 25.16
C GLU A 210 1.01 2.88 24.87
N VAL A 211 0.98 4.05 25.49
CA VAL A 211 -0.08 5.05 25.27
C VAL A 211 0.52 6.25 24.56
N GLY A 212 -0.07 6.64 23.43
CA GLY A 212 0.48 7.69 22.59
C GLY A 212 -0.58 8.57 21.95
N PRO A 213 -0.18 9.78 21.51
CA PRO A 213 -1.10 10.74 20.94
C PRO A 213 -1.55 10.28 19.55
N VAL A 214 -2.83 10.51 19.26
CA VAL A 214 -3.40 10.30 17.92
C VAL A 214 -3.87 11.61 17.31
N LYS A 215 -3.79 11.72 15.98
CA LYS A 215 -4.20 12.91 15.25
C LYS A 215 -4.89 12.55 13.96
N ILE A 216 -6.04 13.16 13.72
CA ILE A 216 -6.71 13.10 12.43
C ILE A 216 -6.05 14.07 11.45
N GLN A 217 -5.74 13.58 10.26
CA GLN A 217 -5.33 14.37 9.12
C GLN A 217 -6.42 14.30 8.03
N GLU A 218 -6.94 15.45 7.62
CA GLU A 218 -7.74 15.56 6.39
C GLU A 218 -6.86 15.27 5.17
N ILE A 219 -7.32 14.38 4.30
CA ILE A 219 -6.65 14.05 3.03
C ILE A 219 -7.30 14.83 1.89
N GLY A 220 -8.63 14.90 1.88
CA GLY A 220 -9.40 15.63 0.87
C GLY A 220 -10.69 14.90 0.48
N GLN A 221 -11.18 15.13 -0.73
CA GLN A 221 -12.42 14.57 -1.23
C GLN A 221 -12.22 13.91 -2.60
N PHE A 222 -13.01 12.88 -2.88
CA PHE A 222 -13.04 12.23 -4.19
C PHE A 222 -14.47 11.75 -4.54
N PRO A 223 -14.86 11.79 -5.83
CA PRO A 223 -16.12 11.20 -6.28
C PRO A 223 -16.07 9.67 -6.26
N HIS A 224 -17.21 9.03 -5.99
CA HIS A 224 -17.36 7.59 -6.12
C HIS A 224 -18.69 7.22 -6.78
N GLY A 225 -18.68 6.07 -7.45
CA GLY A 225 -19.83 5.37 -7.98
C GLY A 225 -20.45 4.46 -6.93
N SER A 226 -20.98 3.33 -7.41
CA SER A 226 -21.81 2.43 -6.59
C SER A 226 -21.03 1.41 -5.76
N TYR A 227 -19.73 1.26 -5.95
CA TYR A 227 -18.90 0.37 -5.15
C TYR A 227 -17.56 1.02 -4.83
N LEU A 228 -17.03 0.67 -3.66
CA LEU A 228 -15.67 1.03 -3.26
C LEU A 228 -14.74 -0.17 -3.43
N ALA A 229 -13.47 0.11 -3.64
CA ALA A 229 -12.38 -0.85 -3.52
C ALA A 229 -11.53 -0.49 -2.29
N VAL A 230 -11.08 -1.51 -1.57
CA VAL A 230 -10.30 -1.39 -0.33
C VAL A 230 -9.16 -2.41 -0.28
N GLY A 231 -8.05 -2.06 0.35
CA GLY A 231 -6.93 -2.97 0.60
C GLY A 231 -5.58 -2.34 0.32
N ASP A 232 -4.61 -3.18 -0.04
CA ASP A 232 -3.28 -2.72 -0.44
C ASP A 232 -3.28 -2.30 -1.91
N PRO A 233 -3.04 -1.00 -2.20
CA PRO A 233 -2.95 -0.51 -3.57
C PRO A 233 -1.82 -1.18 -4.38
N PHE A 234 -0.89 -1.93 -3.76
CA PHE A 234 0.27 -2.56 -4.41
C PHE A 234 0.11 -4.03 -4.80
N GLY A 235 -1.07 -4.62 -4.58
CA GLY A 235 -1.34 -5.96 -5.11
C GLY A 235 -2.64 -6.62 -4.69
N SER A 236 -3.25 -6.15 -3.61
CA SER A 236 -4.32 -6.88 -2.92
C SER A 236 -5.61 -6.05 -2.73
N MET A 237 -5.84 -5.05 -3.60
CA MET A 237 -7.12 -4.33 -3.64
C MET A 237 -8.28 -5.26 -3.94
N CYS A 238 -9.34 -5.13 -3.15
CA CYS A 238 -10.54 -5.95 -3.20
C CYS A 238 -11.78 -5.07 -3.38
N LEU A 239 -12.83 -5.58 -4.03
CA LEU A 239 -14.11 -4.88 -4.18
C LEU A 239 -14.92 -5.03 -2.89
N CYS A 240 -15.41 -3.94 -2.30
CA CYS A 240 -16.38 -4.02 -1.20
C CYS A 240 -17.73 -4.50 -1.74
N ALA A 241 -18.33 -5.50 -1.10
CA ALA A 241 -19.59 -6.11 -1.57
C ALA A 241 -20.81 -5.17 -1.43
N LEU A 242 -20.76 -4.20 -0.51
CA LEU A 242 -21.85 -3.26 -0.32
C LEU A 242 -21.98 -2.30 -1.49
N ARG A 243 -23.15 -2.33 -2.14
CA ARG A 243 -23.56 -1.30 -3.08
C ARG A 243 -24.02 -0.04 -2.35
N ILE A 244 -23.51 1.10 -2.79
CA ILE A 244 -23.83 2.43 -2.24
C ILE A 244 -24.37 3.37 -3.32
N GLU A 245 -24.99 4.47 -2.89
CA GLU A 245 -25.38 5.54 -3.81
C GLU A 245 -24.14 6.34 -4.24
N PRO A 246 -24.01 6.70 -5.53
CA PRO A 246 -22.92 7.55 -5.99
C PRO A 246 -22.88 8.90 -5.29
N GLY A 247 -21.70 9.43 -5.05
CA GLY A 247 -21.52 10.65 -4.27
C GLY A 247 -20.10 11.16 -4.24
N VAL A 248 -19.81 11.98 -3.23
CA VAL A 248 -18.48 12.51 -2.94
C VAL A 248 -18.12 12.10 -1.53
N ALA A 249 -17.02 11.36 -1.38
CA ALA A 249 -16.51 10.93 -0.10
C ALA A 249 -15.43 11.90 0.39
N ARG A 250 -15.38 12.11 1.71
CA ARG A 250 -14.30 12.84 2.39
C ARG A 250 -13.36 11.85 3.08
N ALA A 251 -12.07 11.93 2.81
CA ALA A 251 -11.07 11.01 3.32
C ALA A 251 -10.22 11.62 4.44
N GLN A 252 -9.97 10.83 5.48
CA GLN A 252 -9.15 11.19 6.63
C GLN A 252 -8.24 10.02 7.02
N ALA A 253 -7.02 10.32 7.44
CA ALA A 253 -6.10 9.35 8.06
C ALA A 253 -6.00 9.62 9.56
N LEU A 254 -5.96 8.55 10.35
CA LEU A 254 -5.59 8.60 11.75
C LEU A 254 -4.10 8.31 11.90
N LEU A 255 -3.38 9.23 12.52
CA LEU A 255 -1.93 9.18 12.65
C LEU A 255 -1.53 9.04 14.12
N THR A 256 -0.43 8.34 14.38
CA THR A 256 0.16 8.20 15.71
C THR A 256 1.66 8.36 15.67
N THR A 257 2.26 8.54 16.83
CA THR A 257 3.71 8.48 17.06
C THR A 257 4.09 7.48 18.15
N LEU A 258 3.21 6.52 18.46
CA LEU A 258 3.54 5.34 19.28
C LEU A 258 4.84 4.71 18.76
N GLY A 259 5.63 4.00 19.57
CA GLY A 259 6.92 3.39 19.18
C GLY A 259 7.89 4.26 18.36
N GLY A 260 7.87 5.58 18.57
CA GLY A 260 8.91 6.53 18.11
C GLY A 260 8.76 7.11 16.69
N GLU A 261 8.13 6.41 15.75
CA GLU A 261 7.92 6.91 14.37
C GLU A 261 6.45 7.24 14.09
N ARG A 262 6.23 8.28 13.26
CA ARG A 262 4.88 8.68 12.88
C ARG A 262 4.31 7.70 11.84
N SER A 263 3.32 6.90 12.23
CA SER A 263 2.63 5.91 11.37
C SER A 263 1.17 6.28 11.09
N VAL A 264 0.52 5.52 10.21
CA VAL A 264 -0.92 5.57 9.95
C VAL A 264 -1.59 4.37 10.59
N ALA A 265 -2.56 4.63 11.45
CA ALA A 265 -3.32 3.59 12.14
C ALA A 265 -4.60 3.19 11.43
N ALA A 266 -5.29 4.14 10.82
CA ALA A 266 -6.50 3.86 10.06
C ALA A 266 -6.71 4.89 8.96
N LEU A 267 -7.35 4.47 7.89
CA LEU A 267 -7.87 5.31 6.82
C LEU A 267 -9.40 5.22 6.85
N ARG A 268 -10.09 6.36 6.86
CA ARG A 268 -11.55 6.37 6.72
C ARG A 268 -12.01 7.23 5.57
N VAL A 269 -13.14 6.84 5.00
CA VAL A 269 -13.93 7.65 4.07
C VAL A 269 -15.32 7.88 4.64
N ILE A 270 -15.74 9.14 4.60
CA ILE A 270 -17.02 9.62 5.11
C ILE A 270 -17.91 9.90 3.89
N LEU A 271 -18.99 9.13 3.77
CA LEU A 271 -19.96 9.18 2.67
C LEU A 271 -21.09 10.17 2.94
N ALA A 272 -21.42 10.40 4.21
CA ALA A 272 -22.43 11.35 4.65
C ALA A 272 -22.01 12.04 5.95
N ASP A 273 -22.47 13.27 6.16
CA ASP A 273 -22.21 14.04 7.39
C ASP A 273 -23.16 13.57 8.52
N ARG A 274 -22.97 12.32 8.92
CA ARG A 274 -23.70 11.62 9.99
C ARG A 274 -22.73 10.74 10.75
N GLU A 275 -22.91 10.67 12.07
CA GLU A 275 -22.16 9.75 12.90
C GLU A 275 -22.71 8.31 12.77
N PRO A 276 -21.83 7.30 12.67
CA PRO A 276 -22.25 5.92 12.68
C PRO A 276 -22.69 5.52 14.10
N VAL A 277 -23.80 4.79 14.19
CA VAL A 277 -24.34 4.25 15.44
C VAL A 277 -24.17 2.73 15.54
N GLN A 278 -23.81 2.09 14.43
CA GLN A 278 -23.49 0.67 14.36
C GLN A 278 -22.30 0.44 13.44
N TRP A 279 -21.44 -0.49 13.82
CA TRP A 279 -20.32 -0.95 13.00
C TRP A 279 -20.49 -2.42 12.61
N LYS A 280 -20.08 -2.75 11.39
CA LYS A 280 -20.09 -4.10 10.83
C LYS A 280 -18.84 -4.36 10.02
N HIS A 281 -18.38 -5.61 10.01
CA HIS A 281 -17.32 -6.04 9.10
C HIS A 281 -17.78 -5.88 7.66
N ALA A 282 -16.91 -5.34 6.82
CA ALA A 282 -17.14 -5.25 5.38
C ALA A 282 -16.76 -6.57 4.72
N ILE A 283 -17.68 -7.12 3.91
CA ILE A 283 -17.36 -8.27 3.06
C ILE A 283 -16.71 -7.78 1.77
N ILE A 284 -15.62 -8.43 1.39
CA ILE A 284 -14.77 -8.06 0.25
C ILE A 284 -14.68 -9.21 -0.77
N MET A 285 -14.59 -8.85 -2.05
CA MET A 285 -14.37 -9.78 -3.15
C MET A 285 -12.88 -9.78 -3.50
N ASN A 286 -12.23 -10.95 -3.44
CA ASN A 286 -10.80 -11.06 -3.71
C ASN A 286 -10.50 -11.44 -5.17
N ARG A 287 -9.24 -11.22 -5.58
CA ARG A 287 -8.78 -11.36 -6.97
C ARG A 287 -8.46 -12.81 -7.38
N ARG A 288 -8.51 -13.87 -6.55
CA ARG A 288 -7.93 -15.18 -6.93
C ARG A 288 -8.57 -15.73 -8.22
N VAL A 289 -7.87 -15.49 -9.34
CA VAL A 289 -8.26 -15.73 -10.72
C VAL A 289 -8.35 -17.23 -10.91
N TYR A 290 -9.55 -17.77 -10.67
CA TYR A 290 -10.19 -19.01 -11.13
C TYR A 290 -11.43 -19.30 -10.28
N SER A 291 -11.63 -18.58 -9.18
CA SER A 291 -12.85 -18.68 -8.39
C SER A 291 -13.46 -17.30 -8.16
N THR A 292 -14.77 -17.20 -8.38
CA THR A 292 -15.62 -16.09 -7.94
C THR A 292 -15.85 -16.15 -6.43
N ASP A 293 -14.85 -16.61 -5.68
CA ASP A 293 -15.03 -16.92 -4.26
C ASP A 293 -15.12 -15.62 -3.48
N VAL A 294 -16.30 -15.40 -2.91
CA VAL A 294 -16.48 -14.51 -1.76
C VAL A 294 -15.73 -15.15 -0.62
N HIS A 295 -14.67 -14.52 -0.16
CA HIS A 295 -14.00 -15.00 1.04
C HIS A 295 -14.38 -14.09 2.19
N PRO A 296 -15.01 -14.62 3.25
CA PRO A 296 -15.22 -13.87 4.49
C PRO A 296 -13.91 -13.72 5.28
N TRP A 297 -12.75 -13.67 4.61
CA TRP A 297 -11.51 -13.32 5.30
C TRP A 297 -11.68 -11.89 5.80
N HIS A 298 -11.70 -11.74 7.12
CA HIS A 298 -11.79 -10.44 7.81
C HIS A 298 -10.54 -9.57 7.56
N GLU A 299 -9.49 -10.16 7.00
CA GLU A 299 -8.16 -9.61 6.85
C GLU A 299 -7.82 -9.27 5.39
N LEU A 300 -7.53 -8.00 5.14
CA LEU A 300 -6.94 -7.47 3.92
C LEU A 300 -5.43 -7.59 4.02
N ASP A 301 -4.81 -8.19 3.00
CA ASP A 301 -3.35 -8.25 2.91
C ASP A 301 -2.79 -6.84 2.66
N THR A 302 -2.43 -6.16 3.75
CA THR A 302 -1.75 -4.86 3.78
C THR A 302 -0.36 -4.97 4.39
N ARG A 303 0.28 -6.13 4.28
CA ARG A 303 1.60 -6.40 4.89
C ARG A 303 2.70 -5.44 4.43
N SER A 304 2.49 -4.73 3.34
CA SER A 304 3.36 -3.64 2.89
C SER A 304 3.24 -2.36 3.74
N GLY A 305 2.35 -2.31 4.73
CA GLY A 305 2.04 -1.14 5.54
C GLY A 305 1.25 -0.08 4.78
N ASN A 306 0.56 -0.45 3.70
CA ASN A 306 -0.18 0.48 2.85
C ASN A 306 -1.68 0.18 2.88
N GLY A 307 -2.49 1.22 2.77
CA GLY A 307 -3.94 1.12 2.74
C GLY A 307 -4.53 2.06 1.70
N ALA A 308 -5.61 1.66 1.06
CA ALA A 308 -6.35 2.50 0.15
C ALA A 308 -7.85 2.24 0.22
N ILE A 309 -8.62 3.30 0.00
CA ILE A 309 -10.06 3.24 -0.27
C ILE A 309 -10.32 4.10 -1.51
N ALA A 310 -10.94 3.53 -2.53
CA ALA A 310 -11.19 4.19 -3.81
C ALA A 310 -12.56 3.85 -4.39
N ASP A 311 -13.00 4.63 -5.37
CA ASP A 311 -14.02 4.17 -6.30
C ASP A 311 -13.55 2.92 -7.05
N ALA A 312 -14.36 1.85 -7.03
CA ALA A 312 -13.95 0.57 -7.59
C ALA A 312 -13.81 0.61 -9.12
N ASP A 313 -14.75 1.28 -9.79
CA ASP A 313 -14.75 1.41 -11.25
C ASP A 313 -13.52 2.17 -11.74
N ALA A 314 -13.25 3.32 -11.13
CA ALA A 314 -12.11 4.14 -11.46
C ALA A 314 -10.79 3.43 -11.12
N TYR A 315 -10.69 2.76 -9.97
CA TYR A 315 -9.46 2.08 -9.56
C TYR A 315 -9.13 0.89 -10.47
N PHE A 316 -10.05 -0.07 -10.60
CA PHE A 316 -9.81 -1.27 -11.39
C PHE A 316 -9.80 -0.99 -12.90
N GLY A 317 -10.47 0.09 -13.33
CA GLY A 317 -10.46 0.58 -14.71
C GLY A 317 -9.22 1.42 -15.06
N MET A 318 -8.33 1.74 -14.11
CA MET A 318 -7.07 2.40 -14.43
C MET A 318 -6.27 1.56 -15.42
N THR A 319 -5.60 2.24 -16.35
CA THR A 319 -4.52 1.59 -17.11
C THR A 319 -3.30 1.36 -16.21
N HIS A 320 -2.46 0.37 -16.55
CA HIS A 320 -1.18 0.15 -15.87
C HIS A 320 -0.30 1.42 -15.82
N ARG A 321 -0.33 2.23 -16.88
CA ARG A 321 0.37 3.53 -16.91
C ARG A 321 -0.20 4.55 -15.91
N GLN A 322 -1.52 4.62 -15.78
CA GLN A 322 -2.18 5.49 -14.79
C GLN A 322 -1.87 5.02 -13.36
N TYR A 323 -1.90 3.72 -13.14
CA TYR A 323 -1.52 3.12 -11.86
C TYR A 323 -0.08 3.47 -11.45
N SER A 324 0.89 3.36 -12.38
CA SER A 324 2.27 3.83 -12.15
C SER A 324 2.36 5.33 -11.82
N ARG A 325 1.48 6.18 -12.38
CA ARG A 325 1.40 7.60 -11.97
C ARG A 325 0.91 7.79 -10.55
N VAL A 326 -0.11 7.05 -10.13
CA VAL A 326 -0.62 7.07 -8.75
C VAL A 326 0.48 6.64 -7.78
N TRP A 327 1.23 5.59 -8.11
CA TRP A 327 2.38 5.14 -7.31
C TRP A 327 3.41 6.24 -7.05
N ARG A 328 3.66 7.12 -8.04
CA ARG A 328 4.59 8.24 -7.88
C ARG A 328 4.09 9.32 -6.92
N GLN A 329 2.79 9.40 -6.67
CA GLN A 329 2.20 10.36 -5.75
C GLN A 329 2.30 9.93 -4.29
N MET A 330 2.75 8.68 -4.04
CA MET A 330 2.80 8.08 -2.73
C MET A 330 3.48 9.00 -1.71
N GLN A 331 2.68 9.38 -0.72
CA GLN A 331 3.04 10.07 0.49
C GLN A 331 2.35 9.34 1.65
N ARG A 332 2.63 9.74 2.89
CA ARG A 332 2.03 9.14 4.08
C ARG A 332 0.50 9.06 4.03
N ALA A 333 -0.14 10.10 3.52
CA ALA A 333 -1.57 10.13 3.24
C ALA A 333 -1.83 11.09 2.07
N PHE A 334 -2.50 10.62 1.01
CA PHE A 334 -2.69 11.38 -0.23
C PHE A 334 -3.96 10.95 -0.98
N LEU A 335 -4.44 11.83 -1.87
CA LEU A 335 -5.46 11.48 -2.85
C LEU A 335 -4.80 10.80 -4.05
N MET A 336 -5.36 9.67 -4.47
CA MET A 336 -4.92 8.95 -5.67
C MET A 336 -5.49 9.64 -6.91
N ASP A 337 -4.63 10.17 -7.77
CA ASP A 337 -5.04 10.86 -9.00
C ASP A 337 -4.33 10.26 -10.24
N PRO A 338 -5.01 9.47 -11.09
CA PRO A 338 -4.41 8.93 -12.30
C PRO A 338 -4.12 9.98 -13.40
N GLY A 339 -4.49 11.25 -13.17
CA GLY A 339 -4.33 12.40 -14.06
C GLY A 339 -5.66 13.03 -14.53
N SER A 340 -6.80 12.46 -14.11
CA SER A 340 -8.15 12.96 -14.42
C SER A 340 -8.89 13.50 -13.20
N GLY A 341 -8.22 13.59 -12.06
CA GLY A 341 -8.79 13.95 -10.77
C GLY A 341 -8.74 12.79 -9.76
N PRO A 342 -8.95 13.07 -8.46
CA PRO A 342 -8.93 12.07 -7.41
C PRO A 342 -9.95 10.95 -7.64
N ILE A 343 -9.54 9.71 -7.39
CA ILE A 343 -10.41 8.52 -7.46
C ILE A 343 -10.54 7.80 -6.12
N GLY A 344 -9.76 8.21 -5.13
CA GLY A 344 -9.66 7.56 -3.84
C GLY A 344 -8.60 8.23 -2.96
N ALA A 345 -8.42 7.68 -1.76
CA ALA A 345 -7.36 8.06 -0.84
C ALA A 345 -6.50 6.85 -0.51
N SER A 346 -5.22 7.09 -0.26
CA SER A 346 -4.27 6.06 0.14
C SER A 346 -3.34 6.58 1.22
N THR A 347 -2.86 5.63 2.03
CA THR A 347 -1.93 5.82 3.13
C THR A 347 -0.74 4.90 2.96
N SER A 348 0.42 5.37 3.41
CA SER A 348 1.65 4.58 3.48
C SER A 348 2.28 4.70 4.86
N ALA A 349 2.84 3.60 5.36
CA ALA A 349 3.49 3.47 6.67
C ALA A 349 2.55 3.13 7.85
N GLY A 350 1.84 2.01 7.74
CA GLY A 350 1.52 1.18 8.91
C GLY A 350 2.81 0.59 9.48
N ARG A 351 2.91 0.49 10.81
CA ARG A 351 4.10 0.03 11.54
C ARG A 351 4.19 -1.48 11.49
N HIS A 352 3.06 -2.16 11.56
CA HIS A 352 3.01 -3.61 11.53
C HIS A 352 2.86 -4.14 10.09
N PRO A 353 3.74 -5.06 9.63
CA PRO A 353 3.42 -5.92 8.50
C PRO A 353 2.28 -6.85 8.94
N GLY A 354 1.05 -6.36 8.82
CA GLY A 354 -0.14 -7.02 9.33
C GLY A 354 -1.31 -6.95 8.34
N ALA A 355 -2.32 -7.75 8.63
CA ALA A 355 -3.60 -7.65 7.96
C ALA A 355 -4.38 -6.43 8.45
N ALA A 356 -4.97 -5.68 7.54
CA ALA A 356 -5.93 -4.63 7.89
C ALA A 356 -7.34 -5.19 7.87
N GLN A 357 -8.27 -4.56 8.57
CA GLN A 357 -9.68 -4.93 8.54
C GLN A 357 -10.52 -3.77 8.04
N ALA A 358 -11.64 -4.08 7.38
CA ALA A 358 -12.53 -3.07 6.81
C ALA A 358 -13.90 -3.08 7.50
N TYR A 359 -14.39 -1.90 7.88
CA TYR A 359 -15.62 -1.75 8.65
C TYR A 359 -16.56 -0.72 8.05
N TRP A 360 -17.83 -1.09 7.90
CA TRP A 360 -18.92 -0.17 7.58
C TRP A 360 -19.50 0.44 8.84
N GLY A 361 -19.50 1.77 8.90
CA GLY A 361 -20.26 2.56 9.87
C GLY A 361 -21.64 2.88 9.30
N LEU A 362 -22.69 2.53 10.04
CA LEU A 362 -24.10 2.65 9.63
C LEU A 362 -24.83 3.67 10.50
N ASP A 363 -25.76 4.42 9.89
CA ASP A 363 -26.69 5.30 10.63
C ASP A 363 -27.86 4.51 11.27
N GLU A 364 -28.76 5.22 11.95
CA GLU A 364 -29.94 4.65 12.64
C GLU A 364 -30.87 3.87 11.69
N ASP A 365 -30.89 4.22 10.40
CA ASP A 365 -31.68 3.56 9.37
C ASP A 365 -30.93 2.37 8.74
N GLY A 366 -29.71 2.06 9.21
CA GLY A 366 -28.84 1.03 8.66
C GLY A 366 -28.17 1.43 7.34
N ARG A 367 -28.14 2.71 6.98
CA ARG A 367 -27.48 3.18 5.76
C ARG A 367 -25.98 3.38 5.99
N PRO A 368 -25.11 3.01 5.03
CA PRO A 368 -23.68 3.24 5.16
C PRO A 368 -23.36 4.72 5.11
N VAL A 369 -22.66 5.21 6.13
CA VAL A 369 -22.23 6.61 6.23
C VAL A 369 -20.71 6.74 6.25
N GLN A 370 -19.98 5.67 6.60
CA GLN A 370 -18.52 5.66 6.65
C GLN A 370 -17.97 4.26 6.31
N LEU A 371 -16.77 4.21 5.72
CA LEU A 371 -15.95 2.99 5.61
C LEU A 371 -14.59 3.26 6.25
N VAL A 372 -14.15 2.37 7.12
CA VAL A 372 -12.84 2.43 7.78
C VAL A 372 -12.00 1.24 7.31
N LEU A 373 -10.75 1.50 6.97
CA LEU A 373 -9.68 0.52 6.84
C LEU A 373 -8.76 0.70 8.06
N ASP A 374 -8.78 -0.27 8.96
CA ASP A 374 -8.03 -0.26 10.21
C ASP A 374 -6.79 -1.15 10.08
N HIS A 375 -5.61 -0.60 10.34
CA HIS A 375 -4.34 -1.34 10.35
C HIS A 375 -4.10 -2.07 11.68
N GLN A 376 -5.07 -2.03 12.60
CA GLN A 376 -5.03 -2.70 13.91
C GLN A 376 -3.85 -2.24 14.77
N GLU A 377 -3.54 -0.94 14.71
CA GLU A 377 -2.42 -0.35 15.47
C GLU A 377 -2.83 0.04 16.90
N PHE A 378 -4.13 0.11 17.19
CA PHE A 378 -4.64 0.45 18.52
C PHE A 378 -5.58 -0.61 19.04
N TRP A 379 -5.65 -0.73 20.36
CA TRP A 379 -6.60 -1.60 21.07
C TRP A 379 -7.78 -0.82 21.69
N ALA A 380 -7.55 0.42 22.14
CA ALA A 380 -8.56 1.26 22.79
C ALA A 380 -8.15 2.75 22.82
N PRO A 381 -9.12 3.68 22.92
CA PRO A 381 -8.84 5.04 23.37
C PRO A 381 -8.20 5.06 24.75
N ALA A 382 -7.39 6.09 25.00
CA ALA A 382 -6.73 6.30 26.29
C ALA A 382 -6.87 7.77 26.73
N ASP A 383 -6.65 7.98 28.03
CA ASP A 383 -6.39 9.32 28.56
C ASP A 383 -4.92 9.69 28.36
N PRO A 384 -4.57 10.98 28.26
CA PRO A 384 -3.17 11.40 28.30
C PRO A 384 -2.51 10.90 29.59
N PRO A 385 -1.23 10.48 29.55
CA PRO A 385 -0.50 10.13 30.76
C PRO A 385 -0.54 11.32 31.72
N GLU A 386 -0.85 11.05 33.00
CA GLU A 386 -0.84 12.08 34.03
C GLU A 386 0.49 12.84 33.96
N ALA A 387 0.41 14.17 33.82
CA ALA A 387 1.61 14.99 33.87
C ALA A 387 2.30 14.68 35.20
N THR A 388 3.49 14.12 35.14
CA THR A 388 4.29 13.84 36.32
C THR A 388 4.58 15.20 36.94
N THR A 389 3.77 15.59 37.92
CA THR A 389 4.03 16.75 38.77
C THR A 389 5.32 16.42 39.49
N GLY A 390 6.42 16.98 39.00
CA GLY A 390 7.76 16.74 39.53
C GLY A 390 7.77 16.91 41.04
N ALA A 391 8.25 15.87 41.73
CA ALA A 391 8.66 15.92 43.12
C ALA A 391 10.13 16.37 43.21
#